data_AF-I0QTU3-F1
#
_entry.id   AF-I0QTU3-F1
#
_cell.length_a   1.000
_cell.length_b   1.000
_cell.length_c   1.000
_cell.angle_alpha   90.00
_cell.angle_beta   90.00
_cell.angle_gamma   90.00
#
_symmetry.space_group_name_H-M   'P 1'
#
loop_
_entity.id
_entity.type
_entity.pdbx_description
1 polymer ?
#
loop_
_entity_poly.entity_id
_entity_poly.type
_entity_poly.pdbx_seq_one_letter_code
_entity_poly.pdbx_strand_id
1 'polypeptide(L)'
;MENPVSKLKLDAWYMVVISVCTAIFLASAAGLLPNLPTKPTLLISLGGIFLGLGEWKNHPLRTHIQEVWGQRFMGQGYKRKFSPTGTALCLLGIYLVGKGLWDLI
;
A
#
# COMPACT_ATOMS: atom_id res chain seq x y z
N MET A 1 -13.79 -25.65 2.02
CA MET A 1 -14.09 -24.33 1.44
C MET A 1 -12.87 -23.46 1.67
N GLU A 2 -12.23 -22.93 0.63
CA GLU A 2 -11.11 -21.99 0.80
C GLU A 2 -11.62 -20.77 1.57
N ASN A 3 -11.00 -20.45 2.71
CA ASN A 3 -11.33 -19.23 3.44
C ASN A 3 -10.99 -18.03 2.52
N PRO A 4 -11.98 -17.23 2.07
CA PRO A 4 -11.74 -16.13 1.13
C PRO A 4 -10.82 -15.04 1.73
N VAL A 5 -10.69 -15.02 3.06
CA VAL A 5 -9.81 -14.11 3.81
C VAL A 5 -8.37 -14.64 3.89
N SER A 6 -8.12 -15.92 3.58
CA SER A 6 -6.77 -16.49 3.62
C SER A 6 -5.82 -15.91 2.56
N LYS A 7 -6.37 -15.37 1.46
CA LYS A 7 -5.62 -14.63 0.42
C LYS A 7 -5.48 -13.13 0.76
N LEU A 8 -6.20 -12.66 1.78
CA LEU A 8 -6.09 -11.31 2.36
C LEU A 8 -5.04 -11.27 3.49
N LYS A 9 -4.10 -12.21 3.52
CA LYS A 9 -2.94 -12.08 4.39
C LYS A 9 -2.22 -10.77 4.04
N LEU A 10 -2.24 -9.85 4.99
CA LEU A 10 -1.49 -8.60 4.95
C LEU A 10 -0.01 -8.91 5.19
N ASP A 11 0.60 -9.65 4.26
CA ASP A 11 1.98 -10.12 4.38
C ASP A 11 2.98 -8.98 4.16
N ALA A 12 2.55 -7.89 3.53
CA ALA A 12 3.36 -6.72 3.27
C ALA A 12 2.75 -5.45 3.85
N TRP A 13 3.61 -4.61 4.45
CA TRP A 13 3.23 -3.36 5.13
C TRP A 13 2.42 -2.41 4.22
N TYR A 14 2.74 -2.35 2.93
CA TYR A 14 2.03 -1.49 1.99
C TYR A 14 0.58 -1.94 1.75
N MET A 15 0.25 -3.23 1.92
CA MET A 15 -1.14 -3.69 1.87
C MET A 15 -1.92 -3.20 3.09
N VAL A 16 -1.28 -3.17 4.27
CA VAL A 16 -1.89 -2.63 5.49
C VAL A 16 -2.20 -1.14 5.30
N VAL A 17 -1.23 -0.39 4.74
CA VAL A 17 -1.40 1.04 4.43
C VAL A 17 -2.58 1.24 3.48
N ILE A 18 -2.69 0.48 2.39
CA ILE A 18 -3.83 0.57 1.46
C ILE A 18 -5.15 0.35 2.22
N SER A 19 -5.26 -0.72 3.00
CA SER A 19 -6.49 -1.06 3.71
C SER A 19 -6.91 0.00 4.72
N VAL A 20 -5.99 0.45 5.57
CA VAL A 20 -6.27 1.47 6.60
C VAL A 20 -6.61 2.81 5.96
N CYS A 21 -5.82 3.25 4.98
CA CYS A 21 -6.07 4.51 4.30
C CYS A 21 -7.38 4.48 3.50
N THR A 22 -7.74 3.36 2.88
CA THR A 22 -9.03 3.21 2.19
C THR A 22 -10.20 3.31 3.17
N ALA A 23 -10.10 2.65 4.33
CA ALA A 23 -11.14 2.74 5.36
C ALA A 23 -11.31 4.18 5.87
N ILE A 24 -10.21 4.89 6.14
CA ILE A 24 -10.25 6.30 6.58
C ILE A 24 -10.80 7.20 5.47
N PHE A 25 -10.41 6.98 4.22
CA PHE A 25 -10.90 7.75 3.07
C PHE A 25 -12.41 7.61 2.93
N LEU A 26 -12.93 6.38 2.95
CA LEU A 26 -14.36 6.10 2.85
C LEU A 26 -15.14 6.66 4.05
N ALA A 27 -14.63 6.49 5.27
CA ALA A 27 -15.26 7.04 6.46
C ALA A 27 -15.30 8.58 6.44
N SER A 28 -14.22 9.21 5.97
CA SER A 28 -14.16 10.68 5.82
C SER A 28 -15.09 11.18 4.72
N ALA A 29 -15.14 10.49 3.57
CA ALA A 29 -16.02 10.81 2.45
C ALA A 29 -17.51 10.62 2.80
N ALA A 30 -17.82 9.64 3.65
CA ALA A 30 -19.15 9.39 4.19
C ALA A 30 -19.54 10.32 5.35
N GLY A 31 -18.64 11.20 5.80
CA GLY A 31 -18.90 12.11 6.92
C GLY A 31 -18.95 11.43 8.30
N LEU A 32 -18.44 10.20 8.42
CA LEU A 32 -18.41 9.44 9.68
C LEU A 32 -17.35 9.93 10.67
N LEU A 33 -16.46 10.83 10.23
CA LEU A 33 -15.36 11.39 11.02
C LEU A 33 -15.51 12.92 11.16
N PRO A 34 -16.56 13.43 11.85
CA PRO A 34 -16.88 14.86 11.89
C PRO A 34 -15.84 15.71 12.65
N ASN A 35 -15.04 15.07 13.51
CA ASN A 35 -13.99 15.75 14.29
C ASN A 35 -12.68 15.91 13.50
N LEU A 36 -12.58 15.35 12.30
CA LEU A 36 -11.38 15.47 11.46
C LEU A 36 -11.62 16.47 10.32
N PRO A 37 -10.60 17.26 9.95
CA PRO A 37 -10.72 18.19 8.83
C PRO A 37 -10.84 17.40 7.51
N THR A 38 -12.04 17.42 6.91
CA THR A 38 -12.41 16.54 5.79
C THR A 38 -11.41 16.60 4.63
N LYS A 39 -11.04 17.80 4.17
CA LYS A 39 -10.15 17.98 3.02
C LYS A 39 -8.72 17.44 3.29
N PRO A 40 -8.02 17.85 4.37
CA PRO A 40 -6.74 17.25 4.76
C PRO A 40 -6.81 15.73 4.94
N THR A 41 -7.84 15.21 5.61
CA THR A 41 -7.97 13.76 5.86
C THR A 41 -8.16 12.98 4.56
N LEU A 42 -8.94 13.49 3.61
CA LEU A 42 -9.09 12.89 2.28
C LEU A 42 -7.79 12.91 1.49
N LEU A 43 -7.03 14.01 1.53
CA LEU A 43 -5.74 14.12 0.82
C LEU A 43 -4.69 13.15 1.39
N ILE A 44 -4.55 13.09 2.71
CA ILE A 44 -3.60 12.20 3.38
C ILE A 44 -3.96 10.73 3.14
N SER A 45 -5.23 10.37 3.31
CA SER A 45 -5.68 8.99 3.09
C SER A 45 -5.54 8.57 1.63
N LEU A 46 -5.92 9.43 0.68
CA LEU A 46 -5.70 9.17 -0.74
C LEU A 46 -4.21 9.03 -1.10
N GLY A 47 -3.37 9.89 -0.51
CA GLY A 47 -1.92 9.80 -0.69
C GLY A 47 -1.33 8.50 -0.17
N GLY A 48 -1.81 8.01 0.99
CA GLY A 48 -1.43 6.70 1.54
C GLY A 48 -1.83 5.52 0.65
N ILE A 49 -3.03 5.57 0.04
CA ILE A 49 -3.48 4.56 -0.93
C ILE A 49 -2.51 4.50 -2.12
N PHE A 50 -2.18 5.65 -2.73
CA PHE A 50 -1.28 5.68 -3.88
C PHE A 50 0.16 5.27 -3.54
N LEU A 51 0.67 5.65 -2.37
CA LEU A 51 1.95 5.17 -1.85
C LEU A 51 1.96 3.64 -1.74
N GLY A 52 0.94 3.06 -1.10
CA GLY A 52 0.86 1.61 -0.94
C GLY A 52 0.74 0.87 -2.28
N LEU A 53 -0.04 1.40 -3.24
CA LEU A 53 -0.14 0.84 -4.59
C LEU A 53 1.17 0.92 -5.37
N GLY A 54 1.89 2.03 -5.25
CA GLY A 54 3.21 2.20 -5.86
C GLY A 54 4.23 1.20 -5.32
N GLU A 55 4.25 1.04 -3.99
CA GLU A 55 5.10 0.08 -3.29
C GLU A 55 4.77 -1.36 -3.66
N TRP A 56 3.48 -1.72 -3.75
CA TRP A 56 3.07 -3.04 -4.19
C TRP A 56 3.56 -3.35 -5.61
N LYS A 57 3.50 -2.37 -6.51
CA LYS A 57 3.99 -2.54 -7.89
C LYS A 57 5.51 -2.63 -7.98
N ASN A 58 6.22 -1.92 -7.11
CA ASN A 58 7.68 -1.93 -7.03
C ASN A 58 8.25 -3.17 -6.31
N HIS A 59 7.44 -3.84 -5.49
CA HIS A 59 7.82 -5.01 -4.70
C HIS A 59 6.93 -6.23 -5.01
N PRO A 60 6.99 -6.79 -6.23
CA PRO A 60 6.28 -8.02 -6.52
C PRO A 60 6.88 -9.19 -5.71
N LEU A 61 6.01 -10.05 -5.17
CA LEU A 61 6.42 -11.31 -4.57
C LEU A 61 7.11 -12.15 -5.66
N ARG A 62 8.34 -12.59 -5.39
CA ARG A 62 9.05 -13.50 -6.28
C ARG A 62 9.35 -14.79 -5.55
N THR A 63 9.03 -15.89 -6.21
CA THR A 63 9.39 -17.23 -5.79
C THR A 63 10.59 -17.66 -6.63
N HIS A 64 11.65 -18.13 -5.98
CA HIS A 64 12.81 -18.68 -6.64
C HIS A 64 13.04 -20.08 -6.11
N ILE A 65 13.18 -21.05 -7.01
CA ILE A 65 13.58 -22.41 -6.67
C ILE A 65 15.08 -22.47 -6.86
N GLN A 66 15.83 -22.64 -5.77
CA GLN A 66 17.28 -22.78 -5.81
C GLN A 66 17.66 -24.21 -5.45
N GLU A 67 18.51 -24.83 -6.26
CA GLU A 67 19.05 -26.15 -6.00
C GLU A 67 20.40 -26.00 -5.30
N VAL A 68 20.48 -26.49 -4.06
CA VAL A 68 21.67 -26.39 -3.21
C VAL A 68 21.95 -27.81 -2.72
N TRP A 69 23.10 -28.37 -3.09
CA TRP A 69 23.55 -29.70 -2.64
C TRP A 69 22.59 -30.84 -3.05
N GLY A 70 21.99 -30.74 -4.24
CA GLY A 70 21.02 -31.72 -4.74
C GLY A 70 19.64 -31.67 -4.07
N GLN A 71 19.40 -30.69 -3.18
CA GLN A 71 18.09 -30.41 -2.60
C GLN A 71 17.51 -29.12 -3.18
N ARG A 72 16.20 -29.14 -3.47
CA ARG A 72 15.47 -27.98 -3.98
C ARG A 72 14.87 -27.18 -2.81
N PHE A 73 15.33 -25.95 -2.65
CA PHE A 73 14.78 -25.01 -1.68
C PHE A 73 13.92 -23.97 -2.39
N MET A 74 12.70 -23.76 -1.87
CA MET A 74 11.82 -22.69 -2.35
C MET A 74 12.05 -21.45 -1.48
N GLY A 75 12.75 -20.46 -2.02
CA GLY A 75 12.88 -19.14 -1.42
C GLY A 75 11.77 -18.21 -1.90
N GLN A 76 11.09 -17.53 -0.98
CA GLN A 76 10.12 -16.49 -1.30
C GLN A 76 10.62 -15.16 -0.76
N GLY A 77 10.53 -14.08 -1.55
CA GLY A 77 10.94 -12.77 -1.10
C GLY A 77 10.41 -11.63 -1.97
N TYR A 78 10.34 -10.44 -1.37
CA TYR A 78 9.91 -9.21 -2.02
C TYR A 78 11.11 -8.48 -2.61
N LYS A 79 11.62 -8.96 -3.76
CA LYS A 79 12.77 -8.31 -4.43
C LYS A 79 12.30 -7.04 -5.14
N ARG A 80 12.92 -5.90 -4.80
CA ARG A 80 12.72 -4.61 -5.48
C ARG A 80 12.87 -4.78 -6.99
N LYS A 81 11.84 -4.40 -7.73
CA LYS A 81 11.86 -4.25 -9.18
C LYS A 81 11.37 -2.84 -9.49
N PHE A 82 12.26 -2.00 -9.99
CA PHE A 82 11.88 -0.66 -10.40
C PHE A 82 10.76 -0.72 -11.44
N SER A 83 9.63 -0.05 -11.16
CA SER A 83 8.53 0.13 -12.08
C SER A 83 8.30 1.64 -12.26
N PRO A 84 8.41 2.21 -13.48
CA PRO A 84 8.15 3.64 -13.70
C PRO A 84 6.77 4.06 -13.17
N THR A 85 5.76 3.23 -13.42
CA THR A 85 4.40 3.45 -12.90
C THR A 85 4.31 3.34 -11.38
N GLY A 86 5.05 2.42 -10.75
CA GLY A 86 5.06 2.29 -9.29
C GLY A 86 5.71 3.53 -8.65
N THR A 87 6.83 3.98 -9.21
CA THR A 87 7.50 5.21 -8.79
C THR A 87 6.61 6.45 -8.97
N ALA A 88 5.90 6.58 -10.09
CA ALA A 88 4.97 7.68 -10.31
C ALA A 88 3.83 7.70 -9.27
N LEU A 89 3.28 6.52 -8.92
CA LEU A 89 2.29 6.39 -7.85
C LEU A 89 2.85 6.78 -6.48
N CYS A 90 4.09 6.37 -6.17
CA CYS A 90 4.74 6.79 -4.92
C CYS A 90 4.93 8.31 -4.85
N LEU A 91 5.41 8.95 -5.94
CA LEU A 91 5.58 10.40 -6.00
C LEU A 91 4.26 11.15 -5.85
N LEU A 92 3.20 10.68 -6.52
CA LEU A 92 1.85 11.24 -6.37
C LEU A 92 1.36 11.11 -4.93
N GLY A 93 1.55 9.93 -4.31
CA GLY A 93 1.17 9.70 -2.93
C GLY A 93 1.89 10.61 -1.95
N ILE A 94 3.22 10.78 -2.09
CA ILE A 94 4.02 11.73 -1.29
C ILE A 94 3.50 13.16 -1.45
N TYR A 95 3.23 13.59 -2.69
CA TYR A 95 2.70 14.92 -2.97
C TYR A 95 1.34 15.15 -2.28
N LEU A 96 0.42 14.19 -2.35
CA LEU A 96 -0.90 14.30 -1.73
C LEU A 96 -0.83 14.33 -0.20
N VAL A 97 0.03 13.49 0.41
CA VAL A 97 0.27 13.53 1.85
C VAL A 97 0.87 14.89 2.25
N GLY A 98 1.89 15.36 1.53
CA GLY A 98 2.51 16.66 1.80
C GLY A 98 1.53 17.83 1.69
N LYS A 99 0.68 17.83 0.67
CA LYS A 99 -0.38 18.83 0.50
C LYS A 99 -1.43 18.76 1.62
N GLY A 100 -1.85 17.56 2.01
CA GLY A 100 -2.79 17.38 3.11
C GLY A 100 -2.24 17.84 4.46
N LEU A 101 -0.94 17.62 4.71
CA LEU A 101 -0.25 18.14 5.89
C LEU A 101 -0.11 19.66 5.86
N TRP A 102 0.19 20.25 4.70
CA TRP A 102 0.26 21.69 4.56
C TRP A 102 -1.09 22.37 4.80
N ASP A 103 -2.18 21.77 4.32
CA ASP A 103 -3.54 22.25 4.56
C ASP A 103 -3.99 22.10 6.04
N LEU A 104 -3.20 21.42 6.88
CA LEU A 104 -3.46 21.22 8.31
C LEU A 104 -2.79 22.29 9.21
N ILE A 105 -1.74 22.94 8.71
CA ILE A 105 -0.95 23.97 9.41
C ILE A 105 -1.55 25.35 9.11
#